data_AF-A0A7C2SJJ9-F1
#
_entry.id   AF-A0A7C2SJJ9-F1
#
_cell.length_a   1.000
_cell.length_b   1.000
_cell.length_c   1.000
_cell.angle_alpha   90.00
_cell.angle_beta   90.00
_cell.angle_gamma   90.00
#
_symmetry.space_group_name_H-M   'P 1'
#
loop_
_entity.id
_entity.type
_entity.pdbx_description
1 polymer ?
#
loop_
_entity_poly.entity_id
_entity_poly.type
_entity_poly.pdbx_seq_one_letter_code
_entity_poly.pdbx_strand_id
1 'polypeptide(L)'
;MIARGTCHVFFAFLAAAKVDLERAQAIARARPTERPRFQRERRSPAYLDFDPPPLQITVPCAPVPIGSGRFATEARADVTIYDFGAFSVDYRVPFEDGLPELARLSSALYDHVGLLGAARERVVELVEAIGPALAGERLADVYEQYVVFDVASFDPAVPARELLAKDELRHAIAQILRSEERSLAESRVEDALRLSIAYGPDDLLVVDWSTALAVGGSADERLVLEFANAELLELRNLDKRLDQDLEEANRALQRRRRSLLGGAQLRRVARLQVDSAMLYESVNNAVSLLGDQWLAEVYGLIAERYDLEKWHGSIAHKLDTLDSIYQKIADEASARRSELLEIVIILLIALEVQWGRLFGGLREWLAAGAAGVP
;
A
#
# COMPACT_ATOMS: atom_id res chain seq x y z
N MET A 1 -36.25 -2.49 -12.62
CA MET A 1 -35.91 -2.07 -11.24
C MET A 1 -34.87 -3.04 -10.70
N ILE A 2 -34.07 -2.67 -9.70
CA ILE A 2 -33.20 -3.64 -9.02
C ILE A 2 -34.03 -4.27 -7.90
N ALA A 3 -34.12 -5.60 -7.90
CA ALA A 3 -34.91 -6.33 -6.91
C ALA A 3 -34.20 -6.41 -5.56
N ARG A 4 -32.87 -6.50 -5.60
CA ARG A 4 -31.99 -6.49 -4.43
C ARG A 4 -30.57 -6.14 -4.86
N GLY A 5 -29.96 -5.20 -4.16
CA GLY A 5 -28.54 -4.93 -4.29
C GLY A 5 -27.93 -4.46 -2.98
N THR A 6 -26.61 -4.47 -2.93
CA THR A 6 -25.82 -3.98 -1.81
C THR A 6 -24.68 -3.14 -2.36
N CYS A 7 -24.58 -1.91 -1.89
CA CYS A 7 -23.46 -1.04 -2.19
C CYS A 7 -22.41 -1.23 -1.10
N HIS A 8 -21.23 -1.69 -1.49
CA HIS A 8 -20.06 -1.82 -0.63
C HIS A 8 -19.23 -0.55 -0.75
N VAL A 9 -18.90 0.07 0.37
CA VAL A 9 -18.11 1.31 0.41
C VAL A 9 -16.84 1.04 1.20
N PHE A 10 -15.75 0.85 0.47
CA PHE A 10 -14.43 0.58 1.02
C PHE A 10 -13.69 1.88 1.33
N PHE A 11 -13.10 1.96 2.52
CA PHE A 11 -12.11 2.98 2.88
C PHE A 11 -10.82 2.29 3.32
N ALA A 12 -9.79 2.37 2.50
CA ALA A 12 -8.46 1.89 2.84
C ALA A 12 -7.68 2.97 3.59
N PHE A 13 -7.00 2.60 4.67
CA PHE A 13 -6.10 3.45 5.45
C PHE A 13 -4.77 2.73 5.66
N LEU A 14 -3.70 3.50 5.84
CA LEU A 14 -2.42 2.97 6.30
C LEU A 14 -2.28 3.25 7.80
N ALA A 15 -2.16 2.20 8.59
CA ALA A 15 -2.13 2.29 10.04
C ALA A 15 -0.77 1.92 10.65
N ALA A 16 -0.05 1.01 10.00
CA ALA A 16 1.27 0.54 10.43
C ALA A 16 2.17 0.28 9.21
N ALA A 17 3.47 0.08 9.44
CA ALA A 17 4.38 -0.40 8.41
C ALA A 17 4.32 -1.92 8.26
N LYS A 18 4.00 -2.64 9.34
CA LYS A 18 3.78 -4.09 9.35
C LYS A 18 2.81 -4.50 10.43
N VAL A 19 2.04 -5.55 10.16
CA VAL A 19 1.12 -6.18 11.10
C VAL A 19 1.46 -7.66 11.24
N ASP A 20 1.66 -8.11 12.47
CA ASP A 20 1.66 -9.54 12.81
C ASP A 20 0.20 -10.03 12.86
N LEU A 21 -0.31 -10.56 11.75
CA LEU A 21 -1.70 -10.95 11.61
C LEU A 21 -2.10 -12.08 12.59
N GLU A 22 -1.19 -13.00 12.89
CA GLU A 22 -1.44 -14.07 13.86
C GLU A 22 -1.61 -13.51 15.27
N ARG A 23 -0.71 -12.59 15.66
CA ARG A 23 -0.79 -11.93 16.96
C ARG A 23 -2.00 -11.01 17.06
N ALA A 24 -2.31 -10.26 16.01
CA ALA A 24 -3.51 -9.41 15.93
C ALA A 24 -4.77 -10.27 16.11
N GLN A 25 -4.82 -11.43 15.44
CA GLN A 25 -5.91 -12.38 15.58
C GLN A 25 -6.02 -12.94 17.01
N ALA A 26 -4.89 -13.28 17.64
CA ALA A 26 -4.87 -13.77 19.02
C ALA A 26 -5.40 -12.70 20.00
N ILE A 27 -5.01 -11.43 19.83
CA ILE A 27 -5.48 -10.31 20.64
C ILE A 27 -6.98 -10.10 20.46
N ALA A 28 -7.46 -10.12 19.21
CA ALA A 28 -8.88 -9.95 18.89
C ALA A 28 -9.75 -11.06 19.53
N ARG A 29 -9.26 -12.31 19.56
CA ARG A 29 -9.95 -13.44 20.21
C ARG A 29 -9.94 -13.38 21.73
N ALA A 30 -8.89 -12.83 22.32
CA ALA A 30 -8.67 -12.84 23.77
C ALA A 30 -9.47 -11.77 24.54
N ARG A 31 -10.20 -10.87 23.86
CA ARG A 31 -11.06 -9.85 24.49
C ARG A 31 -12.52 -10.37 24.60
N PRO A 32 -12.96 -10.94 25.74
CA PRO A 32 -14.25 -11.63 25.86
C PRO A 32 -15.37 -10.70 26.38
N THR A 33 -15.09 -9.44 26.70
CA THR A 33 -15.93 -8.63 27.61
C THR A 33 -16.85 -7.59 26.94
N GLU A 34 -16.90 -7.54 25.62
CA GLU A 34 -17.86 -6.68 24.91
C GLU A 34 -18.59 -7.53 23.88
N ARG A 35 -19.91 -7.72 24.09
CA ARG A 35 -20.88 -8.39 23.20
C ARG A 35 -20.39 -8.49 21.76
N PRO A 36 -20.40 -9.69 21.15
CA PRO A 36 -19.43 -10.16 20.16
C PRO A 36 -19.07 -9.07 19.13
N ARG A 37 -18.09 -8.22 19.48
CA ARG A 37 -17.64 -7.07 18.66
C ARG A 37 -16.73 -7.49 17.50
N PHE A 38 -16.42 -8.78 17.42
CA PHE A 38 -15.46 -9.38 16.50
C PHE A 38 -16.00 -10.75 16.09
N GLN A 39 -17.00 -10.79 15.22
CA GLN A 39 -17.42 -12.04 14.58
C GLN A 39 -16.59 -12.25 13.31
N ARG A 40 -16.05 -13.46 13.16
CA ARG A 40 -15.36 -13.90 11.96
C ARG A 40 -16.41 -14.48 11.03
N GLU A 41 -16.70 -13.84 9.90
CA GLU A 41 -17.71 -14.36 8.96
C GLU A 41 -17.13 -14.95 7.66
N ARG A 42 -15.88 -14.67 7.28
CA ARG A 42 -15.32 -15.22 6.03
C ARG A 42 -13.88 -15.69 6.17
N ARG A 43 -13.56 -16.78 5.46
CA ARG A 43 -12.20 -17.07 4.99
C ARG A 43 -12.12 -16.42 3.63
N SER A 44 -11.03 -15.72 3.32
CA SER A 44 -10.64 -15.52 1.92
C SER A 44 -10.68 -16.89 1.24
N PRO A 45 -11.34 -17.02 0.08
CA PRO A 45 -11.39 -18.30 -0.63
C PRO A 45 -9.99 -18.85 -0.84
N ALA A 46 -9.83 -20.17 -0.77
CA ALA A 46 -8.52 -20.84 -0.82
C ALA A 46 -7.75 -20.66 -2.15
N TYR A 47 -8.32 -19.97 -3.14
CA TYR A 47 -7.71 -19.69 -4.45
C TYR A 47 -7.23 -18.23 -4.58
N LEU A 48 -7.59 -17.36 -3.64
CA LEU A 48 -6.91 -16.09 -3.40
C LEU A 48 -5.73 -16.41 -2.48
N ASP A 49 -4.58 -16.77 -3.07
CA ASP A 49 -3.34 -17.15 -2.37
C ASP A 49 -2.67 -15.92 -1.72
N PHE A 50 -3.39 -15.30 -0.78
CA PHE A 50 -2.83 -14.32 0.14
C PHE A 50 -1.89 -15.06 1.11
N ASP A 51 -0.61 -14.69 1.11
CA ASP A 51 0.37 -15.20 2.06
C ASP A 51 1.07 -14.04 2.80
N PRO A 52 0.71 -13.77 4.07
CA PRO A 52 -0.32 -14.42 4.88
C PRO A 52 -1.76 -13.95 4.55
N PRO A 53 -2.80 -14.74 4.85
CA PRO A 53 -4.19 -14.35 4.59
C PRO A 53 -4.62 -13.15 5.44
N PRO A 54 -5.31 -12.15 4.87
CA PRO A 54 -5.69 -10.95 5.59
C PRO A 54 -6.66 -11.28 6.74
N LEU A 55 -6.56 -10.50 7.82
CA LEU A 55 -7.41 -10.65 9.00
C LEU A 55 -8.69 -9.83 8.81
N GLN A 56 -9.83 -10.52 8.76
CA GLN A 56 -11.15 -9.88 8.69
C GLN A 56 -11.84 -9.81 10.06
N ILE A 57 -12.39 -8.64 10.36
CA ILE A 57 -13.01 -8.29 11.63
C ILE A 57 -14.33 -7.56 11.38
N THR A 58 -15.46 -8.12 11.83
CA THR A 58 -16.75 -7.40 11.82
C THR A 58 -16.94 -6.60 13.10
N VAL A 59 -17.13 -5.28 13.00
CA VAL A 59 -17.33 -4.35 14.10
C VAL A 59 -18.77 -3.79 14.08
N PRO A 60 -19.55 -3.92 15.16
CA PRO A 60 -20.85 -3.25 15.28
C PRO A 60 -20.70 -1.73 15.26
N CYS A 61 -21.54 -1.03 14.51
CA CYS A 61 -21.52 0.43 14.45
C CYS A 61 -22.94 1.01 14.30
N ALA A 62 -23.10 2.30 14.58
CA ALA A 62 -24.36 2.98 14.28
C ALA A 62 -24.52 3.13 12.76
N PRO A 63 -25.73 2.94 12.20
CA PRO A 63 -26.01 3.26 10.81
C PRO A 63 -25.67 4.72 10.48
N VAL A 64 -24.94 4.93 9.38
CA VAL A 64 -24.61 6.27 8.88
C VAL A 64 -25.61 6.63 7.79
N PRO A 65 -26.37 7.74 7.92
CA PRO A 65 -27.30 8.17 6.88
C PRO A 65 -26.56 8.76 5.67
N ILE A 66 -27.06 8.47 4.47
CA ILE A 66 -26.49 8.88 3.18
C ILE A 66 -27.61 9.47 2.31
N GLY A 67 -27.28 10.43 1.44
CA GLY A 67 -28.24 11.01 0.50
C GLY A 67 -29.43 11.67 1.21
N SER A 68 -29.16 12.49 2.23
CA SER A 68 -30.17 13.12 3.10
C SER A 68 -31.04 12.12 3.88
N GLY A 69 -30.49 10.96 4.22
CA GLY A 69 -31.18 9.92 5.01
C GLY A 69 -32.09 9.01 4.19
N ARG A 70 -32.03 9.10 2.86
CA ARG A 70 -32.71 8.16 1.97
C ARG A 70 -32.09 6.77 2.03
N PHE A 71 -30.78 6.71 2.22
CA PHE A 71 -30.02 5.48 2.39
C PHE A 71 -29.34 5.50 3.75
N ALA A 72 -28.98 4.32 4.26
CA ALA A 72 -28.15 4.19 5.46
C ALA A 72 -27.31 2.93 5.37
N THR A 73 -26.15 2.95 6.03
CA THR A 73 -25.34 1.73 6.19
C THR A 73 -26.04 0.72 7.09
N GLU A 74 -25.66 -0.55 6.99
CA GLU A 74 -25.94 -1.54 8.03
C GLU A 74 -25.37 -1.10 9.39
N ALA A 75 -25.87 -1.70 10.47
CA ALA A 75 -25.39 -1.45 11.85
C ALA A 75 -24.08 -2.22 12.17
N ARG A 76 -23.23 -2.40 11.16
CA ARG A 76 -21.92 -3.06 11.23
C ARG A 76 -21.04 -2.59 10.08
N ALA A 77 -19.73 -2.68 10.29
CA ALA A 77 -18.71 -2.55 9.28
C ALA A 77 -17.78 -3.76 9.34
N ASP A 78 -17.25 -4.17 8.21
CA ASP A 78 -16.18 -5.17 8.17
C ASP A 78 -14.84 -4.47 7.97
N VAL A 79 -13.79 -4.95 8.63
CA VAL A 79 -12.44 -4.41 8.50
C VAL A 79 -11.50 -5.53 8.07
N THR A 80 -10.89 -5.37 6.91
CA THR A 80 -9.85 -6.24 6.37
C THR A 80 -8.48 -5.65 6.68
N ILE A 81 -7.64 -6.41 7.36
CA ILE A 81 -6.29 -6.00 7.78
C ILE A 81 -5.26 -6.80 7.00
N TYR A 82 -4.39 -6.09 6.30
CA TYR A 82 -3.28 -6.65 5.54
C TYR A 82 -1.98 -6.58 6.36
N ASP A 83 -1.07 -7.52 6.12
CA ASP A 83 0.21 -7.63 6.81
C ASP A 83 1.15 -6.45 6.53
N PHE A 84 1.04 -5.84 5.35
CA PHE A 84 1.73 -4.59 4.98
C PHE A 84 1.13 -3.33 5.63
N GLY A 85 0.14 -3.47 6.53
CA GLY A 85 -0.33 -2.38 7.38
C GLY A 85 -1.49 -1.55 6.84
N ALA A 86 -2.11 -1.99 5.74
CA ALA A 86 -3.37 -1.42 5.26
C ALA A 86 -4.58 -2.01 6.00
N PHE A 87 -5.55 -1.14 6.31
CA PHE A 87 -6.82 -1.46 6.95
C PHE A 87 -7.93 -0.94 6.04
N SER A 88 -8.70 -1.86 5.45
CA SER A 88 -9.85 -1.53 4.60
C SER A 88 -11.14 -1.71 5.39
N VAL A 89 -11.96 -0.66 5.47
CA VAL A 89 -13.28 -0.69 6.12
C VAL A 89 -14.37 -0.77 5.06
N ASP A 90 -15.19 -1.82 5.09
CA ASP A 90 -16.38 -2.01 4.23
C ASP A 90 -17.66 -1.64 4.99
N TYR A 91 -18.35 -0.61 4.49
CA TYR A 91 -19.74 -0.32 4.86
C TYR A 91 -20.69 -0.81 3.79
N ARG A 92 -21.72 -1.55 4.22
CA ARG A 92 -22.77 -2.07 3.34
C ARG A 92 -24.01 -1.18 3.37
N VAL A 93 -24.49 -0.77 2.21
CA VAL A 93 -25.70 0.03 2.02
C VAL A 93 -26.68 -0.76 1.15
N PRO A 94 -27.73 -1.38 1.72
CA PRO A 94 -28.72 -2.09 0.91
C PRO A 94 -29.54 -1.11 0.06
N PHE A 95 -29.92 -1.52 -1.15
CA PHE A 95 -30.77 -0.74 -2.05
C PHE A 95 -31.70 -1.63 -2.89
N GLU A 96 -32.84 -1.07 -3.28
CA GLU A 96 -33.87 -1.72 -4.12
C GLU A 96 -34.40 -0.74 -5.22
N ASP A 97 -33.60 0.27 -5.56
CA ASP A 97 -33.98 1.35 -6.49
C ASP A 97 -33.58 1.06 -7.96
N GLY A 98 -33.93 1.96 -8.88
CA GLY A 98 -33.47 1.90 -10.27
C GLY A 98 -32.08 2.52 -10.48
N LEU A 99 -31.45 2.26 -11.64
CA LEU A 99 -30.13 2.81 -11.98
C LEU A 99 -29.98 4.34 -11.78
N PRO A 100 -30.98 5.19 -12.11
CA PRO A 100 -30.87 6.63 -11.86
C PRO A 100 -30.71 7.00 -10.37
N GLU A 101 -31.29 6.21 -9.47
CA GLU A 101 -31.14 6.43 -8.02
C GLU A 101 -29.81 5.90 -7.51
N LEU A 102 -29.25 4.85 -8.14
CA LEU A 102 -27.87 4.43 -7.87
C LEU A 102 -26.88 5.54 -8.25
N ALA A 103 -27.12 6.28 -9.35
CA ALA A 103 -26.26 7.41 -9.71
C ALA A 103 -26.29 8.51 -8.64
N ARG A 104 -27.46 8.78 -8.05
CA ARG A 104 -27.61 9.69 -6.91
C ARG A 104 -26.96 9.16 -5.64
N LEU A 105 -27.07 7.87 -5.37
CA LEU A 105 -26.37 7.23 -4.25
C LEU A 105 -24.85 7.34 -4.44
N SER A 106 -24.33 7.09 -5.65
CA SER A 106 -22.91 7.23 -5.95
C SER A 106 -22.42 8.67 -5.75
N SER A 107 -23.16 9.64 -6.31
CA SER A 107 -22.94 11.08 -6.09
C SER A 107 -22.93 11.45 -4.60
N ALA A 108 -23.87 10.91 -3.81
CA ALA A 108 -23.95 11.17 -2.37
C ALA A 108 -22.85 10.48 -1.54
N LEU A 109 -22.25 9.40 -2.04
CA LEU A 109 -21.15 8.69 -1.39
C LEU A 109 -19.78 9.33 -1.67
N TYR A 110 -19.65 10.02 -2.80
CA TYR A 110 -18.43 10.73 -3.19
C TYR A 110 -18.08 11.80 -2.15
N ASP A 111 -16.88 11.70 -1.55
CA ASP A 111 -16.40 12.58 -0.48
C ASP A 111 -17.35 12.69 0.74
N HIS A 112 -18.09 11.62 1.06
CA HIS A 112 -19.02 11.62 2.19
C HIS A 112 -18.29 11.70 3.56
N VAL A 113 -18.12 12.91 4.06
CA VAL A 113 -17.35 13.24 5.29
C VAL A 113 -17.77 12.42 6.52
N GLY A 114 -19.08 12.22 6.73
CA GLY A 114 -19.56 11.48 7.89
C GLY A 114 -19.19 9.99 7.87
N LEU A 115 -19.09 9.41 6.66
CA LEU A 115 -18.76 8.00 6.50
C LEU A 115 -17.25 7.79 6.59
N LEU A 116 -16.47 8.70 5.99
CA LEU A 116 -15.02 8.76 6.15
C LEU A 116 -14.62 8.92 7.63
N GLY A 117 -15.28 9.83 8.35
CA GLY A 117 -15.06 10.04 9.78
C GLY A 117 -15.33 8.78 10.59
N ALA A 118 -16.47 8.13 10.36
CA ALA A 118 -16.81 6.87 11.01
C ALA A 118 -15.80 5.76 10.69
N ALA A 119 -15.38 5.62 9.42
CA ALA A 119 -14.37 4.65 8.99
C ALA A 119 -13.03 4.86 9.73
N ARG A 120 -12.58 6.11 9.79
CA ARG A 120 -11.35 6.50 10.49
C ARG A 120 -11.42 6.17 11.97
N GLU A 121 -12.52 6.49 12.64
CA GLU A 121 -12.71 6.15 14.05
C GLU A 121 -12.60 4.64 14.27
N ARG A 122 -13.17 3.81 13.39
CA ARG A 122 -13.05 2.34 13.50
C ARG A 122 -11.60 1.88 13.39
N VAL A 123 -10.83 2.44 12.44
CA VAL A 123 -9.40 2.10 12.29
C VAL A 123 -8.61 2.53 13.52
N VAL A 124 -8.84 3.73 14.06
CA VAL A 124 -8.16 4.19 15.28
C VAL A 124 -8.47 3.27 16.46
N GLU A 125 -9.75 2.94 16.70
CA GLU A 125 -10.17 2.01 17.74
C GLU A 125 -9.49 0.63 17.59
N LEU A 126 -9.38 0.12 16.37
CA LEU A 126 -8.71 -1.15 16.08
C LEU A 126 -7.21 -1.07 16.31
N VAL A 127 -6.55 0.00 15.85
CA VAL A 127 -5.10 0.22 16.04
C VAL A 127 -4.76 0.24 17.52
N GLU A 128 -5.54 0.94 18.34
CA GLU A 128 -5.40 0.92 19.80
C GLU A 128 -5.63 -0.48 20.37
N ALA A 129 -6.59 -1.23 19.82
CA ALA A 129 -6.93 -2.55 20.29
C ALA A 129 -5.83 -3.59 20.03
N ILE A 130 -5.24 -3.58 18.83
CA ILE A 130 -4.24 -4.55 18.37
C ILE A 130 -2.81 -4.01 18.37
N GLY A 131 -2.56 -2.85 18.97
CA GLY A 131 -1.26 -2.18 19.03
C GLY A 131 -0.04 -3.08 19.26
N PRO A 132 -0.06 -4.08 20.17
CA PRO A 132 1.07 -4.99 20.37
C PRO A 132 1.44 -5.86 19.15
N ALA A 133 0.57 -5.96 18.15
CA ALA A 133 0.80 -6.66 16.88
C ALA A 133 1.27 -5.74 15.76
N LEU A 134 1.32 -4.42 15.98
CA LEU A 134 1.71 -3.43 14.99
C LEU A 134 3.19 -3.06 15.13
N ALA A 135 3.87 -2.87 14.00
CA ALA A 135 5.25 -2.41 13.94
C ALA A 135 5.39 -1.22 12.96
N GLY A 136 6.18 -0.23 13.36
CA GLY A 136 6.39 1.02 12.60
C GLY A 136 5.12 1.85 12.52
N GLU A 137 4.99 2.88 13.36
CA GLU A 137 3.81 3.75 13.35
C GLU A 137 3.68 4.48 12.02
N ARG A 138 2.51 4.35 11.37
CA ARG A 138 2.28 4.88 10.03
C ARG A 138 0.87 5.44 9.87
N LEU A 139 0.27 5.98 10.93
CA LEU A 139 -1.09 6.52 10.86
C LEU A 139 -1.09 7.80 10.01
N ALA A 140 -1.07 7.60 8.70
CA ALA A 140 -1.04 8.63 7.69
C ALA A 140 -2.48 9.12 7.51
N ASP A 141 -2.64 10.43 7.39
CA ASP A 141 -3.93 11.04 7.09
C ASP A 141 -4.26 10.91 5.58
N VAL A 142 -4.10 9.71 5.04
CA VAL A 142 -4.30 9.38 3.63
C VAL A 142 -5.19 8.15 3.57
N TYR A 143 -6.16 8.18 2.66
CA TYR A 143 -7.09 7.10 2.42
C TYR A 143 -7.36 6.97 0.92
N GLU A 144 -7.84 5.80 0.51
CA GLU A 144 -8.49 5.62 -0.79
C GLU A 144 -9.89 5.07 -0.58
N GLN A 145 -10.85 5.59 -1.34
CA GLN A 145 -12.24 5.14 -1.33
C GLN A 145 -12.54 4.36 -2.61
N TYR A 146 -13.20 3.21 -2.48
CA TYR A 146 -13.73 2.47 -3.60
C TYR A 146 -15.14 1.99 -3.33
N VAL A 147 -16.03 2.10 -4.31
CA VAL A 147 -17.44 1.76 -4.17
C VAL A 147 -17.78 0.61 -5.12
N VAL A 148 -18.46 -0.43 -4.65
CA VAL A 148 -18.96 -1.50 -5.52
C VAL A 148 -20.47 -1.62 -5.37
N PHE A 149 -21.18 -1.31 -6.45
CA PHE A 149 -22.61 -1.59 -6.55
C PHE A 149 -22.78 -3.06 -6.95
N ASP A 150 -23.08 -3.92 -5.98
CA ASP A 150 -23.38 -5.34 -6.20
C ASP A 150 -24.89 -5.52 -6.39
N VAL A 151 -25.30 -5.79 -7.63
CA VAL A 151 -26.68 -6.02 -8.04
C VAL A 151 -26.91 -7.52 -8.15
N ALA A 152 -27.67 -8.06 -7.21
CA ALA A 152 -27.98 -9.49 -7.19
C ALA A 152 -28.96 -9.89 -8.29
N SER A 153 -29.97 -9.04 -8.57
CA SER A 153 -30.95 -9.30 -9.64
C SER A 153 -31.77 -8.06 -10.01
N PHE A 154 -32.31 -8.07 -11.23
CA PHE A 154 -33.28 -7.09 -11.73
C PHE A 154 -34.70 -7.68 -11.75
N ASP A 155 -35.69 -6.82 -11.55
CA ASP A 155 -37.11 -7.14 -11.75
C ASP A 155 -37.77 -6.09 -12.70
N PRO A 156 -38.28 -6.51 -13.89
CA PRO A 156 -38.14 -7.84 -14.48
C PRO A 156 -36.68 -8.18 -14.78
N ALA A 157 -36.37 -9.47 -14.92
CA ALA A 157 -35.01 -9.94 -15.20
C ALA A 157 -34.46 -9.30 -16.48
N VAL A 158 -33.28 -8.68 -16.38
CA VAL A 158 -32.55 -8.08 -17.49
C VAL A 158 -31.27 -8.90 -17.70
N PRO A 159 -31.08 -9.54 -18.86
CA PRO A 159 -29.81 -10.21 -19.18
C PRO A 159 -28.66 -9.21 -19.12
N ALA A 160 -27.53 -9.60 -18.53
CA ALA A 160 -26.42 -8.70 -18.28
C ALA A 160 -25.87 -8.07 -19.58
N ARG A 161 -25.87 -8.81 -20.70
CA ARG A 161 -25.52 -8.29 -22.03
C ARG A 161 -26.36 -7.07 -22.49
N GLU A 162 -27.60 -6.95 -22.02
CA GLU A 162 -28.46 -5.83 -22.42
C GLU A 162 -28.08 -4.52 -21.73
N LEU A 163 -27.42 -4.61 -20.58
CA LEU A 163 -26.97 -3.45 -19.79
C LEU A 163 -25.98 -2.59 -20.57
N LEU A 164 -25.10 -3.24 -21.36
CA LEU A 164 -24.13 -2.55 -22.21
C LEU A 164 -24.60 -2.34 -23.65
N ALA A 165 -25.75 -2.90 -24.04
CA ALA A 165 -26.26 -2.80 -25.42
C ALA A 165 -27.30 -1.68 -25.58
N LYS A 166 -28.05 -1.34 -24.53
CA LYS A 166 -29.08 -0.29 -24.59
C LYS A 166 -28.50 1.04 -24.13
N ASP A 167 -28.58 2.07 -24.98
CA ASP A 167 -28.00 3.39 -24.70
C ASP A 167 -28.46 3.97 -23.36
N GLU A 168 -29.75 3.91 -23.04
CA GLU A 168 -30.28 4.41 -21.77
C GLU A 168 -29.61 3.75 -20.55
N LEU A 169 -29.36 2.43 -20.62
CA LEU A 169 -28.72 1.68 -19.54
C LEU A 169 -27.22 1.95 -19.49
N ARG A 170 -26.54 2.01 -20.64
CA ARG A 170 -25.12 2.38 -20.76
C ARG A 170 -24.86 3.75 -20.13
N HIS A 171 -25.67 4.75 -20.46
CA HIS A 171 -25.56 6.09 -19.89
C HIS A 171 -25.78 6.08 -18.38
N ALA A 172 -26.80 5.37 -17.89
CA ALA A 172 -27.07 5.28 -16.46
C ALA A 172 -25.93 4.58 -15.69
N ILE A 173 -25.35 3.52 -16.25
CA ILE A 173 -24.19 2.83 -15.64
C ILE A 173 -22.97 3.75 -15.61
N ALA A 174 -22.68 4.45 -16.71
CA ALA A 174 -21.58 5.41 -16.73
C ALA A 174 -21.78 6.55 -15.72
N GLN A 175 -23.01 7.01 -15.52
CA GLN A 175 -23.36 8.00 -14.48
C GLN A 175 -23.09 7.48 -13.07
N ILE A 176 -23.45 6.22 -12.79
CA ILE A 176 -23.10 5.55 -11.53
C ILE A 176 -21.58 5.52 -11.36
N LEU A 177 -20.86 4.96 -12.34
CA LEU A 177 -19.40 4.78 -12.27
C LEU A 177 -18.63 6.11 -12.11
N ARG A 178 -19.17 7.21 -12.63
CA ARG A 178 -18.58 8.55 -12.53
C ARG A 178 -19.09 9.37 -11.35
N SER A 179 -20.04 8.86 -10.58
CA SER A 179 -20.73 9.61 -9.52
C SER A 179 -21.33 10.93 -10.03
N GLU A 180 -21.91 10.89 -11.24
CA GLU A 180 -22.46 12.05 -11.94
C GLU A 180 -23.96 11.87 -12.21
N GLU A 181 -24.77 12.84 -11.81
CA GLU A 181 -26.21 12.82 -12.08
C GLU A 181 -26.56 13.39 -13.46
N ARG A 182 -25.64 14.14 -14.07
CA ARG A 182 -25.84 14.80 -15.36
C ARG A 182 -25.52 13.86 -16.50
N SER A 183 -26.11 14.12 -17.67
CA SER A 183 -25.79 13.38 -18.88
C SER A 183 -24.33 13.56 -19.25
N LEU A 184 -23.66 12.44 -19.51
CA LEU A 184 -22.27 12.38 -19.93
C LEU A 184 -22.17 12.44 -21.46
N ALA A 185 -21.07 13.01 -21.98
CA ALA A 185 -20.75 12.92 -23.39
C ALA A 185 -20.44 11.47 -23.78
N GLU A 186 -20.72 11.06 -25.04
CA GLU A 186 -20.55 9.66 -25.47
C GLU A 186 -19.13 9.14 -25.23
N SER A 187 -18.10 9.93 -25.53
CA SER A 187 -16.70 9.53 -25.26
C SER A 187 -16.40 9.27 -23.78
N ARG A 188 -17.14 9.90 -22.86
CA ARG A 188 -17.02 9.65 -21.41
C ARG A 188 -17.76 8.39 -20.99
N VAL A 189 -18.88 8.08 -21.65
CA VAL A 189 -19.62 6.83 -21.46
C VAL A 189 -18.77 5.66 -21.94
N GLU A 190 -18.21 5.74 -23.14
CA GLU A 190 -17.30 4.74 -23.69
C GLU A 190 -16.08 4.51 -22.78
N ASP A 191 -15.45 5.58 -22.27
CA ASP A 191 -14.31 5.47 -21.35
C ASP A 191 -14.67 4.90 -19.98
N ALA A 192 -15.88 5.13 -19.47
CA ALA A 192 -16.35 4.56 -18.21
C ALA A 192 -16.65 3.05 -18.33
N LEU A 193 -17.21 2.63 -19.47
CA LEU A 193 -17.62 1.25 -19.71
C LEU A 193 -16.53 0.38 -20.35
N ARG A 194 -15.38 0.99 -20.73
CA ARG A 194 -14.30 0.30 -21.46
C ARG A 194 -13.80 -0.95 -20.74
N LEU A 195 -13.67 -0.89 -19.42
CA LEU A 195 -13.15 -1.98 -18.61
C LEU A 195 -14.31 -2.77 -18.04
N SER A 196 -14.88 -3.61 -18.89
CA SER A 196 -15.96 -4.52 -18.56
C SER A 196 -15.62 -5.95 -18.94
N ILE A 197 -16.13 -6.89 -18.15
CA ILE A 197 -15.95 -8.32 -18.35
C ILE A 197 -17.19 -9.09 -17.91
N ALA A 198 -17.44 -10.21 -18.56
CA ALA A 198 -18.50 -11.15 -18.22
C ALA A 198 -17.93 -12.57 -18.40
N TYR A 199 -18.26 -13.45 -17.47
CA TYR A 199 -17.95 -14.88 -17.55
C TYR A 199 -19.09 -15.63 -18.24
N GLY A 200 -20.33 -15.26 -17.94
CA GLY A 200 -21.55 -15.82 -18.48
C GLY A 200 -22.49 -14.77 -19.11
N PRO A 201 -23.67 -15.19 -19.58
CA PRO A 201 -24.64 -14.27 -20.19
C PRO A 201 -25.38 -13.38 -19.19
N ASP A 202 -25.36 -13.77 -17.91
CA ASP A 202 -26.14 -13.16 -16.82
C ASP A 202 -25.26 -12.46 -15.77
N ASP A 203 -23.94 -12.45 -15.96
CA ASP A 203 -23.02 -11.68 -15.13
C ASP A 203 -22.38 -10.53 -15.91
N LEU A 204 -21.99 -9.49 -15.19
CA LEU A 204 -21.25 -8.37 -15.72
C LEU A 204 -20.51 -7.67 -14.58
N LEU A 205 -19.22 -7.47 -14.76
CA LEU A 205 -18.42 -6.57 -13.95
C LEU A 205 -17.95 -5.41 -14.82
N VAL A 206 -18.17 -4.18 -14.35
CA VAL A 206 -17.60 -2.97 -14.95
C VAL A 206 -16.84 -2.22 -13.88
N VAL A 207 -15.57 -1.91 -14.14
CA VAL A 207 -14.69 -1.22 -13.19
C VAL A 207 -14.29 0.16 -13.68
N ASP A 208 -14.31 1.14 -12.78
CA ASP A 208 -13.79 2.50 -12.98
C ASP A 208 -12.86 2.87 -11.80
N TRP A 209 -12.37 4.11 -11.76
CA TRP A 209 -11.40 4.63 -10.81
C TRP A 209 -11.88 4.60 -9.36
N SER A 210 -13.12 4.95 -9.08
CA SER A 210 -13.65 5.01 -7.70
C SER A 210 -14.83 4.08 -7.48
N THR A 211 -15.37 3.51 -8.54
CA THR A 211 -16.64 2.79 -8.52
C THR A 211 -16.61 1.60 -9.47
N ALA A 212 -17.20 0.49 -9.07
CA ALA A 212 -17.53 -0.63 -9.93
C ALA A 212 -19.02 -0.97 -9.86
N LEU A 213 -19.53 -1.57 -10.93
CA LEU A 213 -20.86 -2.20 -10.97
C LEU A 213 -20.65 -3.69 -11.21
N ALA A 214 -21.12 -4.52 -10.28
CA ALA A 214 -21.14 -5.96 -10.41
C ALA A 214 -22.60 -6.43 -10.50
N VAL A 215 -22.92 -7.23 -11.51
CA VAL A 215 -24.24 -7.84 -11.71
C VAL A 215 -24.06 -9.34 -11.72
N GLY A 216 -24.79 -10.04 -10.84
CA GLY A 216 -24.57 -11.49 -10.65
C GLY A 216 -23.16 -11.83 -10.14
N GLY A 217 -22.44 -10.82 -9.62
CA GLY A 217 -21.05 -10.92 -9.25
C GLY A 217 -20.81 -11.74 -7.98
N SER A 218 -19.60 -12.25 -7.85
CA SER A 218 -19.17 -13.02 -6.69
C SER A 218 -18.71 -12.12 -5.54
N ALA A 219 -18.69 -12.68 -4.32
CA ALA A 219 -18.02 -12.04 -3.18
C ALA A 219 -16.52 -11.83 -3.43
N ASP A 220 -15.96 -12.58 -4.35
CA ASP A 220 -14.53 -12.75 -4.54
C ASP A 220 -13.97 -11.69 -5.48
N GLU A 221 -14.73 -11.27 -6.49
CA GLU A 221 -14.48 -10.05 -7.27
C GLU A 221 -14.35 -8.82 -6.35
N ARG A 222 -15.21 -8.71 -5.33
CA ARG A 222 -15.17 -7.58 -4.40
C ARG A 222 -13.91 -7.59 -3.55
N LEU A 223 -13.44 -8.76 -3.13
CA LEU A 223 -12.18 -8.88 -2.40
C LEU A 223 -10.98 -8.46 -3.27
N VAL A 224 -11.00 -8.77 -4.57
CA VAL A 224 -9.96 -8.32 -5.51
C VAL A 224 -9.97 -6.80 -5.66
N LEU A 225 -11.15 -6.19 -5.81
CA LEU A 225 -11.29 -4.73 -5.92
C LEU A 225 -10.90 -4.02 -4.62
N GLU A 226 -11.29 -4.57 -3.47
CA GLU A 226 -10.90 -4.08 -2.15
C GLU A 226 -9.37 -4.12 -1.98
N PHE A 227 -8.74 -5.24 -2.37
CA PHE A 227 -7.29 -5.39 -2.33
C PHE A 227 -6.59 -4.39 -3.25
N ALA A 228 -7.00 -4.28 -4.51
CA ALA A 228 -6.40 -3.35 -5.46
C ALA A 228 -6.48 -1.89 -4.99
N ASN A 229 -7.56 -1.51 -4.30
CA ASN A 229 -7.69 -0.19 -3.68
C ASN A 229 -6.69 0.02 -2.53
N ALA A 230 -6.48 -1.00 -1.69
CA ALA A 230 -5.48 -0.97 -0.63
C ALA A 230 -4.03 -0.95 -1.16
N GLU A 231 -3.77 -1.69 -2.25
CA GLU A 231 -2.50 -1.68 -2.96
C GLU A 231 -2.20 -0.31 -3.57
N LEU A 232 -3.17 0.30 -4.26
CA LEU A 232 -3.02 1.64 -4.82
C LEU A 232 -2.65 2.67 -3.74
N LEU A 233 -3.33 2.64 -2.60
CA LEU A 233 -3.02 3.51 -1.45
C LEU A 233 -1.57 3.35 -1.01
N GLU A 234 -1.11 2.11 -0.90
CA GLU A 234 0.22 1.79 -0.44
C GLU A 234 1.30 2.21 -1.43
N LEU A 235 1.13 1.92 -2.73
CA LEU A 235 2.05 2.35 -3.78
C LEU A 235 2.15 3.87 -3.84
N ARG A 236 1.02 4.59 -3.77
CA ARG A 236 1.02 6.06 -3.75
C ARG A 236 1.76 6.63 -2.55
N ASN A 237 1.66 5.99 -1.39
CA ASN A 237 2.34 6.44 -0.19
C ASN A 237 3.85 6.09 -0.23
N LEU A 238 4.20 4.91 -0.72
CA LEU A 238 5.58 4.47 -0.90
C LEU A 238 6.31 5.37 -1.91
N ASP A 239 5.67 5.72 -3.03
CA ASP A 239 6.24 6.62 -4.04
C ASP A 239 6.62 7.99 -3.45
N LYS A 240 5.72 8.58 -2.63
CA LYS A 240 5.97 9.83 -1.89
C LYS A 240 7.07 9.69 -0.85
N ARG A 241 7.12 8.56 -0.13
CA ARG A 241 8.17 8.30 0.87
C ARG A 241 9.53 8.19 0.20
N LEU A 242 9.61 7.48 -0.93
CA LEU A 242 10.85 7.32 -1.69
C LEU A 242 11.38 8.65 -2.23
N ASP A 243 10.50 9.58 -2.62
CA ASP A 243 10.93 10.94 -2.98
C ASP A 243 11.62 11.65 -1.81
N GLN A 244 11.07 11.52 -0.59
CA GLN A 244 11.68 12.08 0.62
C GLN A 244 13.02 11.41 0.96
N ASP A 245 13.08 10.08 0.84
CA ASP A 245 14.30 9.30 1.09
C ASP A 245 15.40 9.68 0.10
N LEU A 246 15.06 9.87 -1.18
CA LEU A 246 15.99 10.33 -2.23
C LEU A 246 16.52 11.73 -1.94
N GLU A 247 15.66 12.65 -1.52
CA GLU A 247 16.08 13.98 -1.10
C GLU A 247 17.03 13.93 0.11
N GLU A 248 16.73 13.10 1.12
CA GLU A 248 17.61 12.95 2.29
C GLU A 248 18.97 12.35 1.90
N ALA A 249 18.97 11.31 1.06
CA ALA A 249 20.18 10.67 0.56
C ALA A 249 21.05 11.65 -0.23
N ASN A 250 20.45 12.47 -1.10
CA ASN A 250 21.15 13.50 -1.86
C ASN A 250 21.72 14.61 -0.96
N ARG A 251 20.95 15.05 0.06
CA ARG A 251 21.48 16.00 1.07
C ARG A 251 22.64 15.41 1.85
N ALA A 252 22.60 14.12 2.18
CA ALA A 252 23.69 13.42 2.86
C ALA A 252 24.97 13.40 2.01
N LEU A 253 24.86 13.12 0.70
CA LEU A 253 25.94 13.24 -0.27
C LEU A 253 26.57 14.64 -0.25
N GLN A 254 25.74 15.69 -0.36
CA GLN A 254 26.23 17.07 -0.41
C GLN A 254 26.93 17.51 0.88
N ARG A 255 26.39 17.16 2.06
CA ARG A 255 26.97 17.54 3.36
C ARG A 255 28.28 16.81 3.65
N ARG A 256 28.41 15.55 3.23
CA ARG A 256 29.64 14.76 3.44
C ARG A 256 30.82 15.27 2.61
N ARG A 257 30.58 15.99 1.53
CA ARG A 257 31.62 16.77 0.83
C ARG A 257 32.31 17.79 1.75
N ARG A 258 31.75 18.09 2.94
CA ARG A 258 32.28 19.02 3.96
C ARG A 258 32.74 18.35 5.28
N SER A 259 32.62 17.04 5.48
CA SER A 259 33.00 16.37 6.75
C SER A 259 33.66 15.00 6.57
N LEU A 260 34.70 14.74 7.37
CA LEU A 260 35.53 13.52 7.33
C LEU A 260 34.93 12.31 8.09
N LEU A 261 33.86 12.49 8.87
CA LEU A 261 33.28 11.44 9.74
C LEU A 261 31.83 11.10 9.32
N GLY A 262 31.67 10.34 8.23
CA GLY A 262 30.37 10.10 7.56
C GLY A 262 29.66 8.76 7.83
N GLY A 263 30.16 7.91 8.75
CA GLY A 263 29.66 6.53 8.91
C GLY A 263 28.23 6.39 9.46
N ALA A 264 27.71 7.39 10.17
CA ALA A 264 26.32 7.38 10.67
C ALA A 264 25.29 7.67 9.57
N GLN A 265 25.65 8.51 8.59
CA GLN A 265 24.78 8.90 7.47
C GLN A 265 24.59 7.73 6.49
N LEU A 266 25.67 6.96 6.26
CA LEU A 266 25.68 5.75 5.43
C LEU A 266 24.72 4.68 5.96
N ARG A 267 24.71 4.46 7.28
CA ARG A 267 23.80 3.52 7.95
C ARG A 267 22.34 3.97 7.91
N ARG A 268 22.07 5.28 7.84
CA ARG A 268 20.71 5.80 7.74
C ARG A 268 20.15 5.58 6.33
N VAL A 269 20.91 5.92 5.28
CA VAL A 269 20.49 5.71 3.88
C VAL A 269 20.28 4.22 3.61
N ALA A 270 21.18 3.35 4.10
CA ALA A 270 21.00 1.90 3.99
C ALA A 270 19.69 1.39 4.62
N ARG A 271 19.32 1.96 5.77
CA ARG A 271 18.08 1.57 6.47
C ARG A 271 16.85 2.00 5.68
N LEU A 272 16.82 3.24 5.17
CA LEU A 272 15.71 3.74 4.36
C LEU A 272 15.50 2.85 3.11
N GLN A 273 16.58 2.49 2.43
CA GLN A 273 16.53 1.59 1.27
C GLN A 273 15.95 0.22 1.63
N VAL A 274 16.48 -0.44 2.67
CA VAL A 274 16.01 -1.77 3.09
C VAL A 274 14.56 -1.73 3.53
N ASP A 275 14.17 -0.75 4.33
CA ASP A 275 12.79 -0.61 4.83
C ASP A 275 11.80 -0.41 3.67
N SER A 276 12.13 0.47 2.70
CA SER A 276 11.28 0.75 1.55
C SER A 276 11.22 -0.41 0.55
N ALA A 277 12.32 -1.16 0.38
CA ALA A 277 12.35 -2.37 -0.45
C ALA A 277 11.54 -3.52 0.16
N MET A 278 11.66 -3.74 1.47
CA MET A 278 10.85 -4.75 2.18
C MET A 278 9.35 -4.44 2.11
N LEU A 279 8.98 -3.16 2.19
CA LEU A 279 7.59 -2.73 2.06
C LEU A 279 7.06 -3.02 0.64
N TYR A 280 7.81 -2.63 -0.39
CA TYR A 280 7.48 -2.92 -1.79
C TYR A 280 7.30 -4.42 -2.02
N GLU A 281 8.22 -5.23 -1.50
CA GLU A 281 8.16 -6.68 -1.59
C GLU A 281 6.93 -7.23 -0.85
N SER A 282 6.59 -6.72 0.35
CA SER A 282 5.41 -7.18 1.09
C SER A 282 4.11 -6.91 0.35
N VAL A 283 3.99 -5.78 -0.33
CA VAL A 283 2.80 -5.41 -1.11
C VAL A 283 2.66 -6.32 -2.33
N ASN A 284 3.77 -6.55 -3.03
CA ASN A 284 3.78 -7.38 -4.23
C ASN A 284 3.63 -8.88 -3.92
N ASN A 285 4.12 -9.33 -2.75
CA ASN A 285 4.00 -10.73 -2.32
C ASN A 285 2.63 -11.04 -1.70
N ALA A 286 1.92 -10.04 -1.17
CA ALA A 286 0.58 -10.22 -0.60
C ALA A 286 -0.40 -10.83 -1.61
N VAL A 287 -0.17 -10.70 -2.91
CA VAL A 287 -0.89 -11.43 -3.96
C VAL A 287 0.10 -12.28 -4.76
N SER A 288 0.45 -13.43 -4.21
CA SER A 288 1.09 -14.48 -4.99
C SER A 288 0.03 -15.16 -5.84
N LEU A 289 -0.01 -14.79 -7.13
CA LEU A 289 -0.76 -15.42 -8.22
C LEU A 289 -2.18 -15.87 -7.84
N LEU A 290 -3.16 -15.02 -8.16
CA LEU A 290 -4.58 -15.36 -8.25
C LEU A 290 -4.72 -16.76 -8.88
N GLY A 291 -4.96 -17.78 -8.05
CA GLY A 291 -5.00 -19.18 -8.46
C GLY A 291 -6.20 -19.50 -9.35
N ASP A 292 -7.09 -18.52 -9.50
CA ASP A 292 -8.23 -18.49 -10.39
C ASP A 292 -7.97 -17.50 -11.54
N GLN A 293 -8.07 -17.99 -12.78
CA GLN A 293 -7.92 -17.19 -13.98
C GLN A 293 -8.93 -16.04 -14.06
N TRP A 294 -10.18 -16.25 -13.62
CA TRP A 294 -11.21 -15.21 -13.62
C TRP A 294 -10.81 -14.03 -12.75
N LEU A 295 -10.35 -14.30 -11.53
CA LEU A 295 -9.91 -13.23 -10.63
C LEU A 295 -8.64 -12.54 -11.11
N ALA A 296 -7.74 -13.27 -11.78
CA ALA A 296 -6.59 -12.67 -12.46
C ALA A 296 -7.02 -11.66 -13.54
N GLU A 297 -8.04 -11.97 -14.31
CA GLU A 297 -8.60 -11.05 -15.31
C GLU A 297 -9.28 -9.84 -14.63
N VAL A 298 -10.04 -10.04 -13.56
CA VAL A 298 -10.63 -8.96 -12.76
C VAL A 298 -9.56 -8.02 -12.19
N TYR A 299 -8.50 -8.57 -11.60
CA TYR A 299 -7.37 -7.80 -11.11
C TYR A 299 -6.68 -7.03 -12.25
N GLY A 300 -6.49 -7.66 -13.41
CA GLY A 300 -5.92 -7.03 -14.59
C GLY A 300 -6.68 -5.78 -15.02
N LEU A 301 -8.02 -5.80 -14.98
CA LEU A 301 -8.85 -4.64 -15.34
C LEU A 301 -8.65 -3.47 -14.38
N ILE A 302 -8.72 -3.71 -13.07
CA ILE A 302 -8.55 -2.62 -12.08
C ILE A 302 -7.10 -2.12 -12.06
N ALA A 303 -6.13 -3.01 -12.25
CA ALA A 303 -4.72 -2.67 -12.37
C ALA A 303 -4.45 -1.79 -13.61
N GLU A 304 -5.07 -2.10 -14.76
CA GLU A 304 -5.04 -1.24 -15.94
C GLU A 304 -5.68 0.12 -15.64
N ARG A 305 -6.84 0.12 -14.97
CA ARG A 305 -7.54 1.38 -14.63
C ARG A 305 -6.70 2.28 -13.76
N TYR A 306 -6.02 1.72 -12.76
CA TYR A 306 -5.14 2.43 -11.84
C TYR A 306 -3.75 2.72 -12.39
N ASP A 307 -3.39 2.14 -13.53
CA ASP A 307 -2.06 2.25 -14.13
C ASP A 307 -0.97 1.77 -13.15
N LEU A 308 -1.24 0.64 -12.45
CA LEU A 308 -0.36 0.11 -11.41
C LEU A 308 1.05 -0.18 -11.94
N GLU A 309 1.17 -0.60 -13.21
CA GLU A 309 2.46 -0.83 -13.86
C GLU A 309 3.36 0.42 -13.83
N LYS A 310 2.81 1.62 -14.06
CA LYS A 310 3.59 2.86 -13.96
C LYS A 310 4.00 3.18 -12.52
N TRP A 311 3.14 2.91 -11.55
CA TRP A 311 3.49 3.05 -10.14
C TRP A 311 4.64 2.12 -9.76
N HIS A 312 4.56 0.83 -10.11
CA HIS A 312 5.65 -0.12 -9.87
C HIS A 312 6.94 0.30 -10.57
N GLY A 313 6.87 0.73 -11.83
CA GLY A 313 8.04 1.22 -12.58
C GLY A 313 8.70 2.45 -11.94
N SER A 314 7.90 3.43 -11.49
CA SER A 314 8.39 4.60 -10.75
C SER A 314 9.10 4.21 -9.47
N ILE A 315 8.47 3.36 -8.66
CA ILE A 315 9.00 2.89 -7.37
C ILE A 315 10.30 2.10 -7.55
N ALA A 316 10.32 1.15 -8.49
CA ALA A 316 11.51 0.37 -8.80
C ALA A 316 12.69 1.25 -9.23
N HIS A 317 12.43 2.25 -10.08
CA HIS A 317 13.46 3.21 -10.49
C HIS A 317 13.99 4.06 -9.32
N LYS A 318 13.10 4.49 -8.42
CA LYS A 318 13.48 5.25 -7.21
C LYS A 318 14.33 4.39 -6.25
N LEU A 319 13.97 3.12 -6.06
CA LEU A 319 14.76 2.16 -5.26
C LEU A 319 16.15 1.91 -5.86
N ASP A 320 16.24 1.70 -7.17
CA ASP A 320 17.52 1.53 -7.89
C ASP A 320 18.41 2.79 -7.78
N THR A 321 17.80 3.97 -7.86
CA THR A 321 18.50 5.24 -7.66
C THR A 321 19.02 5.39 -6.24
N LEU A 322 18.24 4.99 -5.22
CA LEU A 322 18.68 4.96 -3.83
C LEU A 322 19.86 4.00 -3.62
N ASP A 323 19.80 2.79 -4.20
CA ASP A 323 20.90 1.81 -4.14
C ASP A 323 22.17 2.37 -4.80
N SER A 324 22.04 2.96 -5.97
CA SER A 324 23.15 3.62 -6.68
C SER A 324 23.80 4.74 -5.86
N ILE A 325 23.00 5.54 -5.14
CA ILE A 325 23.52 6.55 -4.21
C ILE A 325 24.24 5.88 -3.05
N TYR A 326 23.66 4.85 -2.45
CA TYR A 326 24.27 4.11 -1.36
C TYR A 326 25.63 3.50 -1.75
N GLN A 327 25.70 2.79 -2.88
CA GLN A 327 26.92 2.17 -3.39
C GLN A 327 28.03 3.22 -3.58
N LYS A 328 27.73 4.37 -4.21
CA LYS A 328 28.71 5.47 -4.36
C LYS A 328 29.22 5.97 -3.00
N ILE A 329 28.34 6.14 -2.02
CA ILE A 329 28.72 6.58 -0.67
C ILE A 329 29.60 5.51 0.03
N ALA A 330 29.29 4.23 -0.17
CA ALA A 330 30.00 3.09 0.40
C ALA A 330 31.41 2.91 -0.21
N ASP A 331 31.52 2.98 -1.53
CA ASP A 331 32.77 2.88 -2.28
C ASP A 331 33.75 3.98 -1.88
N GLU A 332 33.29 5.23 -1.79
CA GLU A 332 34.11 6.34 -1.27
C GLU A 332 34.58 6.10 0.17
N ALA A 333 33.76 5.46 1.01
CA ALA A 333 34.14 5.15 2.38
C ALA A 333 35.16 4.00 2.44
N SER A 334 35.13 3.08 1.49
CA SER A 334 36.13 2.02 1.34
C SER A 334 37.46 2.61 0.85
N ALA A 335 37.44 3.41 -0.21
CA ALA A 335 38.62 4.08 -0.76
C ALA A 335 39.36 4.92 0.29
N ARG A 336 38.65 5.73 1.08
CA ARG A 336 39.26 6.51 2.17
C ARG A 336 39.86 5.66 3.28
N ARG A 337 39.26 4.51 3.61
CA ARG A 337 39.83 3.58 4.60
C ARG A 337 41.14 2.99 4.08
N SER A 338 41.20 2.65 2.79
CA SER A 338 42.42 2.21 2.12
C SER A 338 43.49 3.31 2.09
N GLU A 339 43.14 4.56 1.74
CA GLU A 339 44.06 5.70 1.78
C GLU A 339 44.59 5.97 3.20
N LEU A 340 43.74 5.90 4.23
CA LEU A 340 44.18 6.07 5.61
C LEU A 340 45.11 4.94 6.05
N LEU A 341 44.81 3.69 5.67
CA LEU A 341 45.72 2.57 5.91
C LEU A 341 47.07 2.79 5.21
N GLU A 342 47.06 3.28 3.97
CA GLU A 342 48.27 3.62 3.23
C GLU A 342 49.07 4.71 3.94
N ILE A 343 48.43 5.81 4.37
CA ILE A 343 49.08 6.88 5.12
C ILE A 343 49.65 6.36 6.44
N VAL A 344 48.91 5.52 7.17
CA VAL A 344 49.38 4.91 8.43
C VAL A 344 50.59 4.02 8.17
N ILE A 345 50.58 3.21 7.10
CA ILE A 345 51.72 2.38 6.69
C ILE A 345 52.93 3.26 6.33
N ILE A 346 52.74 4.31 5.54
CA ILE A 346 53.80 5.25 5.16
C ILE A 346 54.40 5.92 6.41
N LEU A 347 53.57 6.35 7.35
CA LEU A 347 54.02 6.95 8.62
C LEU A 347 54.78 5.94 9.50
N LEU A 348 54.30 4.70 9.59
CA LEU A 348 54.98 3.63 10.33
C LEU A 348 56.36 3.34 9.74
N ILE A 349 56.46 3.21 8.41
CA ILE A 349 57.74 2.99 7.71
C ILE A 349 58.68 4.19 7.94
N ALA A 350 58.18 5.42 7.81
CA ALA A 350 59.00 6.62 8.04
C ALA A 350 59.54 6.68 9.47
N LEU A 351 58.72 6.32 10.45
CA LEU A 351 59.11 6.30 11.87
C LEU A 351 60.12 5.19 12.15
N GLU A 352 59.95 4.00 11.58
CA GLU A 352 60.90 2.89 11.67
C GLU A 352 62.28 3.27 11.09
N VAL A 353 62.31 3.86 9.90
CA VAL A 353 63.56 4.30 9.25
C VAL A 353 64.26 5.37 10.10
N GLN A 354 63.52 6.33 10.65
CA GLN A 354 64.09 7.37 11.50
C GLN A 354 64.67 6.79 12.79
N TRP A 355 63.97 5.83 13.41
CA TRP A 355 64.44 5.14 14.60
C TRP A 355 65.69 4.29 14.30
N GLY A 356 65.70 3.56 13.18
CA GLY A 356 66.85 2.80 12.72
C GLY A 356 68.09 3.66 12.48
N ARG A 357 67.92 4.87 11.92
CA ARG A 357 69.04 5.84 11.75
C ARG A 357 69.55 6.38 13.09
N LEU A 358 68.66 6.71 14.02
CA LEU A 358 69.04 7.19 15.34
C LEU A 358 69.83 6.14 16.14
N PHE A 359 69.39 4.88 16.13
CA PHE A 359 70.08 3.78 16.81
C PHE A 359 71.33 3.29 16.05
N GLY A 360 71.34 3.37 14.73
CA GLY A 360 72.53 3.10 13.90
C GLY A 360 73.67 4.08 14.19
N GLY A 361 73.37 5.39 14.23
CA GLY A 361 74.33 6.42 14.60
C GLY A 361 74.81 6.30 16.06
N LEU A 362 73.95 5.81 16.96
CA LEU A 362 74.35 5.53 18.35
C LEU A 362 75.35 4.37 18.43
N ARG A 363 75.21 3.33 17.60
CA ARG A 363 76.19 2.22 17.51
C ARG A 363 77.53 2.67 16.94
N GLU A 364 77.54 3.52 15.92
CA GLU A 364 78.78 4.06 15.35
C GLU A 364 79.49 5.01 16.34
N TRP A 365 78.74 5.84 17.08
CA TRP A 365 79.30 6.70 18.14
C TRP A 365 79.87 5.89 19.31
N LEU A 366 79.19 4.83 19.74
CA LEU A 366 79.69 3.91 20.78
C LEU A 366 80.92 3.11 20.30
N ALA A 367 80.97 2.72 19.03
CA ALA A 367 82.14 2.05 18.45
C ALA A 367 83.35 2.99 18.31
N ALA A 368 83.12 4.27 17.94
CA ALA A 368 84.17 5.28 17.86
C ALA A 368 84.69 5.70 19.25
N GLY A 369 83.83 5.77 20.26
CA GLY A 369 84.24 6.03 21.65
C GLY A 369 85.04 4.88 22.29
N ALA A 370 84.86 3.64 21.80
CA ALA A 370 85.63 2.47 22.27
C ALA A 370 87.00 2.31 21.59
N ALA A 371 87.23 2.97 20.44
CA ALA A 371 88.48 2.87 19.67
C ALA A 371 89.51 3.97 19.96
N GLY A 372 89.25 4.86 20.93
CA GLY A 372 90.08 6.03 21.25
C GLY A 372 90.47 6.15 22.72
N VAL A 373 91.18 5.14 23.27
CA VAL A 373 92.05 5.20 24.48
C VAL A 373 93.12 4.12 24.24
N PRO A 374 94.44 4.38 24.36
CA PRO A 374 95.10 5.17 25.41
C PRO A 374 95.70 6.51 25.00
#